data_AF-A0AAU9XIM1-F1
#
_entry.id   AF-A0AAU9XIM1-F1
#
_cell.length_a   1.000
_cell.length_b   1.000
_cell.length_c   1.000
_cell.angle_alpha   90.00
_cell.angle_beta   90.00
_cell.angle_gamma   90.00
#
_symmetry.space_group_name_H-M   'P 1'
#
loop_
_entity.id
_entity.type
_entity.pdbx_description
1 polymer ?
#
loop_
_entity_poly.entity_id
_entity_poly.type
_entity_poly.pdbx_seq_one_letter_code
_entity_poly.pdbx_strand_id
1 'polypeptide(L)'
;NGPIVNVTFPLFSWSSNVTTLETEFFPLVAIKEESFPIGRQILHAFKQIWELVVICITGAMLSGIIIWFLDHRANAGHFPDSFWRGVQDGWWWAVVTMTTVGYGDKAPKSSLARVYASLWMIIGILLMSTITAQISSSITADGLRPLNDVFGSKV
;
A
#
# COMPACT_ATOMS: atom_id res chain seq x y z
N ASN A 1 -18.03 25.67 -26.51
CA ASN A 1 -17.30 25.24 -27.71
C ASN A 1 -15.96 25.96 -27.77
N GLY A 2 -15.01 25.55 -26.92
CA GLY A 2 -13.63 26.08 -26.97
C GLY A 2 -12.76 25.25 -27.94
N PRO A 3 -11.66 25.81 -28.45
CA PRO A 3 -10.79 25.12 -29.40
C PRO A 3 -10.08 23.93 -28.74
N ILE A 4 -10.10 22.78 -29.42
CA ILE A 4 -9.35 21.57 -29.03
C ILE A 4 -7.92 21.75 -29.52
N VAL A 5 -6.95 21.85 -28.61
CA VAL A 5 -5.54 21.99 -28.97
C VAL A 5 -4.83 20.65 -28.75
N ASN A 6 -4.40 20.01 -29.84
CA ASN A 6 -3.59 18.79 -29.80
C ASN A 6 -2.13 19.16 -29.50
N VAL A 7 -1.68 18.89 -28.29
CA VAL A 7 -0.26 19.03 -27.91
C VAL A 7 0.47 17.72 -28.29
N THR A 8 1.37 17.80 -29.26
CA THR A 8 2.16 16.64 -29.72
C THR A 8 3.60 16.76 -29.21
N PHE A 9 4.02 15.87 -28.31
CA PHE A 9 5.44 15.72 -27.97
C PHE A 9 6.08 14.66 -28.88
N PRO A 10 7.35 14.82 -29.30
CA PRO A 10 7.97 13.98 -30.33
C PRO A 10 8.15 12.49 -29.98
N LEU A 11 7.81 12.06 -28.75
CA LEU A 11 8.00 10.68 -28.30
C LEU A 11 6.78 10.06 -27.59
N PHE A 12 5.68 10.80 -27.38
CA PHE A 12 4.49 10.27 -26.72
C PHE A 12 3.23 11.05 -27.14
N SER A 13 2.34 10.41 -27.88
CA SER A 13 1.06 11.00 -28.29
C SER A 13 -0.02 10.65 -27.27
N TRP A 14 -0.43 11.60 -26.45
CA TRP A 14 -1.51 11.46 -25.48
C TRP A 14 -2.71 12.32 -25.92
N SER A 15 -3.83 11.69 -26.28
CA SER A 15 -5.07 12.40 -26.59
C SER A 15 -5.96 12.45 -25.35
N SER A 16 -6.03 13.60 -24.70
CA SER A 16 -7.11 13.88 -23.75
C SER A 16 -7.82 15.16 -24.14
N ASN A 17 -9.10 15.24 -23.77
CA ASN A 17 -9.93 16.42 -23.98
C ASN A 17 -9.52 17.49 -22.96
N VAL A 18 -8.39 18.16 -23.22
CA VAL A 18 -7.90 19.30 -22.41
C VAL A 18 -8.63 20.57 -22.86
N THR A 19 -9.40 21.16 -21.95
CA THR A 19 -9.91 22.54 -22.10
C THR A 19 -8.96 23.49 -21.38
N THR A 20 -8.19 24.27 -22.13
CA THR A 20 -7.36 25.37 -21.59
C THR A 20 -8.23 26.60 -21.36
N LEU A 21 -8.31 27.07 -20.11
CA LEU A 21 -8.88 28.39 -19.81
C LEU A 21 -7.77 29.42 -20.01
N GLU A 22 -7.88 30.25 -21.04
CA GLU A 22 -6.94 31.35 -21.27
C GLU A 22 -7.19 32.45 -20.22
N THR A 23 -6.41 32.44 -19.14
CA THR A 23 -6.20 33.62 -18.30
C THR A 23 -4.91 34.31 -18.75
N GLU A 24 -4.96 35.63 -18.98
CA GLU A 24 -3.96 36.43 -19.73
C GLU A 24 -2.48 36.33 -19.32
N PHE A 25 -2.11 35.60 -18.26
CA PHE A 25 -0.73 35.48 -17.81
C PHE A 25 -0.19 34.06 -17.67
N PHE A 26 -1.05 33.03 -17.54
CA PHE A 26 -0.63 31.61 -17.46
C PHE A 26 -1.77 30.69 -17.94
N PRO A 27 -1.50 29.72 -18.83
CA PRO A 27 -2.49 28.71 -19.19
C PRO A 27 -2.67 27.73 -18.02
N LEU A 28 -3.85 27.74 -17.40
CA LEU A 28 -4.24 26.70 -16.44
C LEU A 28 -4.80 25.50 -17.21
N VAL A 29 -4.11 24.37 -17.11
CA VAL A 29 -4.58 23.09 -17.63
C VAL A 29 -5.60 22.53 -16.63
N ALA A 30 -6.88 22.71 -16.91
CA ALA A 30 -7.94 22.03 -16.16
C ALA A 30 -8.05 20.60 -16.68
N ILE A 31 -7.52 19.63 -15.93
CA ILE A 31 -7.74 18.22 -16.21
C ILE A 31 -9.16 17.88 -15.73
N LYS A 32 -10.05 17.58 -16.67
CA LYS A 32 -11.36 17.03 -16.35
C LYS A 32 -11.15 15.63 -15.76
N GLU A 33 -11.11 15.53 -14.43
CA GLU A 33 -11.16 14.25 -13.74
C GLU A 33 -12.43 13.52 -14.20
N GLU A 34 -12.26 12.32 -14.78
CA GLU A 34 -13.39 11.44 -15.02
C GLU A 34 -14.05 11.16 -13.67
N SER A 35 -15.21 11.77 -13.45
CA SER A 35 -16.05 11.52 -12.29
C SER A 35 -16.59 10.09 -12.40
N PHE A 36 -15.80 9.13 -11.93
CA PHE A 36 -16.25 7.74 -11.84
C PHE A 36 -17.51 7.69 -10.97
N PRO A 37 -18.54 6.91 -11.33
CA PRO A 37 -19.70 6.76 -10.47
C PRO A 37 -19.27 6.29 -9.07
N ILE A 38 -19.85 6.87 -8.02
CA ILE A 38 -19.46 6.68 -6.61
C ILE A 38 -19.27 5.21 -6.24
N GLY A 39 -20.13 4.32 -6.76
CA GLY A 39 -20.03 2.87 -6.51
C GLY A 39 -18.73 2.23 -7.00
N ARG A 40 -18.18 2.69 -8.13
CA ARG A 40 -16.89 2.17 -8.65
C ARG A 40 -15.72 2.66 -7.81
N GLN A 41 -15.78 3.89 -7.29
CA GLN A 41 -14.74 4.45 -6.42
C GLN A 41 -14.64 3.69 -5.10
N ILE A 42 -15.79 3.36 -4.48
CA ILE A 42 -15.85 2.55 -3.26
C ILE A 42 -15.27 1.15 -3.53
N LEU A 43 -15.59 0.55 -4.68
CA LEU A 43 -15.03 -0.76 -5.05
C LEU A 43 -13.51 -0.71 -5.24
N HIS A 44 -12.97 0.36 -5.82
CA HIS A 44 -11.52 0.55 -5.97
C HIS A 44 -10.82 0.73 -4.62
N ALA A 45 -11.37 1.55 -3.71
CA ALA A 45 -10.82 1.74 -2.37
C ALA A 45 -10.85 0.43 -1.57
N PHE A 46 -11.95 -0.31 -1.61
CA PHE A 46 -12.05 -1.63 -0.99
C PHE A 46 -11.05 -2.60 -1.59
N LYS A 47 -10.89 -2.61 -2.93
CA LYS A 47 -9.94 -3.47 -3.61
C LYS A 47 -8.48 -3.13 -3.22
N GLN A 48 -8.14 -1.85 -3.07
CA GLN A 48 -6.79 -1.46 -2.65
C GLN A 48 -6.46 -1.93 -1.23
N ILE A 49 -7.39 -1.77 -0.29
CA ILE A 49 -7.19 -2.22 1.09
C ILE A 49 -7.07 -3.74 1.17
N TRP A 50 -7.96 -4.48 0.48
CA TRP A 50 -7.93 -5.95 0.52
C TRP A 50 -6.63 -6.51 -0.07
N GLU A 51 -6.13 -5.92 -1.15
CA GLU A 51 -4.89 -6.35 -1.81
C GLU A 51 -3.69 -6.21 -0.87
N LEU A 52 -3.61 -5.12 -0.11
CA LEU A 52 -2.58 -4.93 0.90
C LEU A 52 -2.68 -5.96 2.04
N VAL A 53 -3.89 -6.27 2.50
CA VAL A 53 -4.10 -7.30 3.54
C VAL A 53 -3.59 -8.67 3.06
N VAL A 54 -3.87 -9.04 1.80
CA VAL A 54 -3.37 -10.30 1.22
C VAL A 54 -1.85 -10.30 1.13
N ILE A 55 -1.23 -9.21 0.69
CA ILE A 55 0.23 -9.08 0.61
C ILE A 55 0.86 -9.24 2.01
N CYS A 56 0.29 -8.62 3.03
CA CYS A 56 0.74 -8.74 4.42
C CYS A 56 0.64 -10.18 4.94
N ILE A 57 -0.50 -10.85 4.74
CA ILE A 57 -0.70 -12.22 5.21
C ILE A 57 0.23 -13.21 4.48
N THR A 58 0.35 -13.08 3.16
CA THR A 58 1.22 -13.95 2.35
C THR A 58 2.69 -13.71 2.67
N GLY A 59 3.12 -12.45 2.81
CA GLY A 59 4.47 -12.09 3.25
C GLY A 59 4.79 -12.65 4.63
N ALA A 60 3.87 -12.53 5.59
CA ALA A 60 4.05 -13.09 6.92
C ALA A 60 4.14 -14.62 6.89
N MET A 61 3.39 -15.29 6.01
CA MET A 61 3.45 -16.75 5.88
C MET A 61 4.78 -17.21 5.28
N LEU A 62 5.30 -16.51 4.27
CA LEU A 62 6.64 -16.74 3.73
C LEU A 62 7.72 -16.51 4.79
N SER A 63 7.61 -15.41 5.55
CA SER A 63 8.52 -15.10 6.66
C SER A 63 8.50 -16.17 7.74
N GLY A 64 7.32 -16.70 8.08
CA GLY A 64 7.17 -17.81 9.03
C GLY A 64 7.88 -19.09 8.58
N ILE A 65 7.87 -19.40 7.28
CA ILE A 65 8.60 -20.54 6.73
C ILE A 65 10.11 -20.30 6.79
N ILE A 66 10.57 -19.09 6.43
CA ILE A 66 11.98 -18.73 6.43
C ILE A 66 12.55 -18.76 7.85
N ILE A 67 11.85 -18.16 8.83
CA ILE A 67 12.34 -18.13 10.21
C ILE A 67 12.38 -19.53 10.81
N TRP A 68 11.39 -20.37 10.52
CA TRP A 68 11.40 -21.77 10.91
C TRP A 68 12.64 -22.47 10.34
N PHE A 69 12.89 -22.33 9.04
CA PHE A 69 14.06 -22.94 8.41
C PHE A 69 15.39 -22.48 9.03
N LEU A 70 15.50 -21.21 9.39
CA LEU A 70 16.72 -20.61 9.95
C LEU A 70 16.93 -20.88 11.45
N ASP A 71 15.87 -21.10 12.23
CA ASP A 71 15.95 -21.14 13.69
C ASP A 71 15.48 -22.47 14.31
N HIS A 72 14.80 -23.36 13.59
CA HIS A 72 14.23 -24.60 14.19
C HIS A 72 15.31 -25.47 14.86
N ARG A 73 16.50 -25.59 14.24
CA ARG A 73 17.62 -26.39 14.78
C ARG A 73 18.26 -25.78 16.03
N ALA A 74 18.28 -24.46 16.12
CA ALA A 74 18.93 -23.73 17.20
C ALA A 74 17.99 -23.45 18.38
N ASN A 75 16.66 -23.48 18.14
CA ASN A 75 15.68 -22.99 19.08
C ASN A 75 14.36 -23.80 19.03
N ALA A 76 14.48 -25.12 19.18
CA ALA A 76 13.34 -26.05 19.21
C ALA A 76 12.28 -25.71 20.28
N GLY A 77 12.63 -24.92 21.30
CA GLY A 77 11.70 -24.46 22.33
C GLY A 77 10.71 -23.40 21.87
N HIS A 78 11.09 -22.50 20.96
CA HIS A 78 10.17 -21.49 20.40
C HIS A 78 9.66 -21.88 19.01
N PHE A 79 10.46 -22.62 18.25
CA PHE A 79 10.14 -23.09 16.90
C PHE A 79 10.35 -24.61 16.82
N PRO A 80 9.31 -25.43 17.06
CA PRO A 80 9.46 -26.88 17.08
C PRO A 80 9.88 -27.47 15.73
N ASP A 81 10.60 -28.58 15.76
CA ASP A 81 11.11 -29.28 14.56
C ASP A 81 10.00 -29.81 13.64
N SER A 82 8.80 -30.02 14.17
CA SER A 82 7.65 -30.39 13.34
C SER A 82 7.29 -29.24 12.39
N PHE A 83 7.42 -29.47 11.08
CA PHE A 83 7.18 -28.47 10.04
C PHE A 83 5.88 -27.68 10.25
N TRP A 84 4.74 -28.36 10.40
CA TRP A 84 3.44 -27.70 10.51
C TRP A 84 3.29 -26.81 11.73
N ARG A 85 3.74 -27.25 12.92
CA ARG A 85 3.67 -26.41 14.13
C ARG A 85 4.70 -25.29 14.08
N GLY A 86 5.91 -25.58 13.63
CA GLY A 86 6.98 -24.60 13.56
C GLY A 86 6.68 -23.47 12.57
N VAL A 87 6.06 -23.77 11.42
CA VAL A 87 5.60 -22.77 10.46
C VAL A 87 4.43 -21.96 11.01
N GLN A 88 3.49 -22.58 11.74
CA GLN A 88 2.39 -21.84 12.40
C GLN A 88 2.93 -20.85 13.44
N ASP A 89 3.90 -21.28 14.23
CA ASP A 89 4.57 -20.44 15.22
C ASP A 89 5.42 -19.34 14.58
N GLY A 90 6.10 -19.65 13.47
CA GLY A 90 6.82 -18.68 12.65
C GLY A 90 5.89 -17.65 12.02
N TRP A 91 4.73 -18.07 11.51
CA TRP A 91 3.72 -17.19 10.94
C TRP A 91 3.14 -16.24 11.99
N TRP A 92 2.80 -16.77 13.16
CA TRP A 92 2.37 -15.96 14.31
C TRP A 92 3.41 -14.90 14.67
N TRP A 93 4.69 -15.31 14.80
CA TRP A 93 5.79 -14.39 15.06
C TRP A 93 5.92 -13.31 13.97
N ALA A 94 5.83 -13.70 12.70
CA ALA A 94 5.96 -12.78 11.57
C ALA A 94 4.83 -11.74 11.56
N VAL A 95 3.58 -12.16 11.82
CA VAL A 95 2.42 -11.26 11.93
C VAL A 95 2.61 -10.27 13.08
N VAL A 96 2.92 -10.76 14.28
CA VAL A 96 3.11 -9.94 15.49
C VAL A 96 4.26 -8.93 15.34
N THR A 97 5.31 -9.33 14.63
CA THR A 97 6.47 -8.48 14.36
C THR A 97 6.15 -7.40 13.32
N MET A 98 5.46 -7.79 12.24
CA MET A 98 5.06 -6.86 11.16
C MET A 98 4.07 -5.81 11.66
N THR A 99 3.14 -6.19 12.55
CA THR A 99 2.19 -5.27 13.18
C THR A 99 2.81 -4.46 14.32
N THR A 100 4.11 -4.63 14.60
CA THR A 100 4.86 -3.94 15.66
C THR A 100 4.36 -4.21 17.08
N VAL A 101 3.47 -5.20 17.27
CA VAL A 101 2.91 -5.55 18.59
C VAL A 101 3.99 -6.15 19.48
N GLY A 102 4.79 -7.08 18.94
CA GLY A 102 6.00 -7.58 19.59
C GLY A 102 5.79 -8.22 20.97
N TYR A 103 4.86 -9.19 21.10
CA TYR A 103 4.60 -9.88 22.38
C TYR A 103 5.84 -10.50 23.03
N GLY A 104 6.86 -10.85 22.24
CA GLY A 104 8.12 -11.42 22.74
C GLY A 104 8.00 -12.87 23.22
N ASP A 105 6.86 -13.52 22.99
CA ASP A 105 6.62 -14.93 23.27
C ASP A 105 7.49 -15.85 22.43
N LYS A 106 7.72 -15.46 21.17
CA LYS A 106 8.63 -16.15 20.24
C LYS A 106 9.64 -15.15 19.69
N ALA A 107 10.87 -15.60 19.56
CA ALA A 107 11.97 -14.76 19.11
C ALA A 107 13.10 -15.63 18.55
N PRO A 108 13.70 -15.23 17.42
CA PRO A 108 14.80 -15.96 16.82
C PRO A 108 16.09 -15.86 17.65
N LYS A 109 16.77 -16.99 17.85
CA LYS A 109 18.01 -17.04 18.65
C LYS A 109 19.27 -17.20 17.78
N SER A 110 19.17 -17.88 16.65
CA SER A 110 20.25 -18.06 15.67
C SER A 110 20.71 -16.73 15.08
N SER A 111 22.01 -16.57 14.86
CA SER A 111 22.59 -15.34 14.28
C SER A 111 22.01 -15.03 12.89
N LEU A 112 21.83 -16.05 12.05
CA LEU A 112 21.24 -15.87 10.72
C LEU A 112 19.76 -15.48 10.80
N ALA A 113 19.02 -16.12 11.72
CA ALA A 113 17.60 -15.81 11.94
C ALA A 113 17.41 -14.37 12.46
N ARG A 114 18.33 -13.86 13.28
CA ARG A 114 18.32 -12.46 13.76
C ARG A 114 18.56 -11.46 12.64
N VAL A 115 19.52 -11.70 11.75
CA VAL A 115 19.76 -10.84 10.59
C VAL A 115 18.52 -10.76 9.71
N TYR A 116 17.91 -11.92 9.42
CA TYR A 116 16.65 -11.96 8.67
C TYR A 116 15.52 -11.22 9.40
N ALA A 117 15.38 -11.42 10.71
CA ALA A 117 14.36 -10.75 11.51
C ALA A 117 14.50 -9.22 11.49
N SER A 118 15.72 -8.70 11.52
CA SER A 118 15.96 -7.25 11.36
C SER A 118 15.48 -6.72 10.01
N LEU A 119 15.72 -7.47 8.92
CA LEU A 119 15.20 -7.11 7.59
C LEU A 119 13.67 -7.17 7.54
N TRP A 120 13.07 -8.20 8.14
CA TRP A 120 11.61 -8.35 8.24
C TRP A 120 10.96 -7.18 8.97
N MET A 121 11.57 -6.69 10.06
CA MET A 121 11.08 -5.52 10.79
C MET A 121 11.05 -4.25 9.92
N ILE A 122 12.08 -4.01 9.12
CA ILE A 122 12.13 -2.86 8.19
C ILE A 122 11.00 -2.98 7.16
N ILE A 123 10.84 -4.16 6.56
CA ILE A 123 9.76 -4.43 5.59
C ILE A 123 8.39 -4.21 6.23
N GLY A 124 8.18 -4.68 7.47
CA GLY A 124 6.92 -4.51 8.19
C GLY A 124 6.54 -3.05 8.41
N ILE A 125 7.52 -2.21 8.78
CA ILE A 125 7.29 -0.76 8.95
C ILE A 125 6.93 -0.11 7.60
N LEU A 126 7.60 -0.49 6.50
CA LEU A 126 7.27 0.02 5.17
C LEU A 126 5.83 -0.36 4.77
N LEU A 127 5.43 -1.61 5.01
CA LEU A 127 4.06 -2.07 4.73
C LEU A 127 3.03 -1.30 5.57
N MET A 128 3.25 -1.13 6.87
CA MET A 128 2.36 -0.35 7.73
C MET A 128 2.27 1.12 7.27
N SER A 129 3.38 1.72 6.84
CA SER A 129 3.40 3.08 6.29
C SER A 129 2.53 3.21 5.03
N THR A 130 2.56 2.22 4.14
CA THR A 130 1.70 2.24 2.94
C THR A 130 0.21 2.20 3.29
N ILE A 131 -0.19 1.43 4.31
CA ILE A 131 -1.59 1.38 4.77
C ILE A 131 -2.02 2.77 5.27
N THR A 132 -1.19 3.42 6.10
CA THR A 132 -1.48 4.77 6.59
C THR A 132 -1.57 5.79 5.45
N ALA A 133 -0.68 5.71 4.45
CA ALA A 133 -0.68 6.61 3.31
C ALA A 133 -1.95 6.47 2.45
N GLN A 134 -2.41 5.25 2.20
CA GLN A 134 -3.64 5.00 1.44
C GLN A 134 -4.87 5.59 2.16
N ILE A 135 -4.96 5.41 3.47
CA ILE A 135 -6.05 5.98 4.29
C ILE A 135 -5.99 7.50 4.29
N SER A 136 -4.80 8.09 4.43
CA SER A 136 -4.64 9.54 4.39
C SER A 136 -5.07 10.12 3.05
N SER A 137 -4.69 9.49 1.94
CA SER A 137 -5.04 9.94 0.60
C SER A 137 -6.55 9.91 0.37
N SER A 138 -7.27 8.91 0.89
CA SER A 138 -8.73 8.85 0.77
C SER A 138 -9.42 9.98 1.55
N ILE A 139 -8.92 10.30 2.75
CA ILE A 139 -9.47 11.39 3.57
C ILE A 139 -9.26 12.75 2.89
N THR A 140 -8.06 12.99 2.34
CA THR A 140 -7.77 14.23 1.60
C THR A 140 -8.64 14.36 0.36
N ALA A 141 -8.88 13.27 -0.38
CA ALA A 141 -9.77 13.27 -1.53
C ALA A 141 -11.21 13.65 -1.15
N ASP A 142 -11.72 13.14 -0.02
CA ASP A 142 -13.05 13.50 0.47
C ASP A 142 -13.15 14.95 0.96
N GLY A 143 -12.08 15.50 1.53
CA GLY A 143 -12.02 16.89 1.99
C GLY A 143 -12.08 17.93 0.86
N LEU A 144 -11.64 17.57 -0.36
CA LEU A 144 -11.60 18.48 -1.50
C LEU A 144 -12.88 18.47 -2.36
N ARG A 145 -13.70 17.41 -2.28
CA ARG A 145 -14.95 17.27 -3.03
C ARG A 145 -15.94 18.44 -2.84
N PRO A 146 -16.24 18.92 -1.61
CA PRO A 146 -17.22 20.00 -1.42
C PRO A 146 -16.75 21.32 -2.02
N LEU A 147 -15.43 21.59 -2.02
CA LEU A 147 -14.88 22.80 -2.62
C LEU A 147 -15.00 22.75 -4.14
N ASN A 148 -14.70 21.59 -4.73
CA ASN A 148 -14.85 21.40 -6.17
C ASN A 148 -16.31 21.55 -6.63
N ASP A 149 -17.29 21.12 -5.83
CA ASP A 149 -18.70 21.30 -6.16
C ASP A 149 -19.15 22.78 -6.10
N VAL A 150 -18.62 23.56 -5.14
CA VAL A 150 -18.97 24.98 -4.97
C VAL A 150 -18.28 25.89 -5.99
N PHE A 151 -17.00 25.64 -6.27
CA PHE A 151 -16.22 26.46 -7.20
C PHE A 151 -16.30 25.96 -8.64
N GLY A 152 -16.47 24.66 -8.87
CA GLY A 152 -16.63 24.06 -10.19
C GLY A 152 -18.03 24.24 -10.78
N SER A 153 -19.05 24.54 -9.97
CA SER A 153 -20.39 24.88 -10.47
C SER A 153 -20.52 26.32 -10.99
N LYS A 154 -19.48 27.16 -10.83
CA LYS A 154 -19.48 28.56 -11.25
C LYS A 154 -18.56 28.87 -12.43
N VAL A 155 -18.02 27.85 -13.09
CA VAL A 155 -17.19 27.98 -14.31
C VAL A 155 -17.89 27.35 -15.51
#